data_AF-A0A1E4RGZ4-F1
#
_entry.id   AF-A0A1E4RGZ4-F1
#
_cell.length_a   1.000
_cell.length_b   1.000
_cell.length_c   1.000
_cell.angle_alpha   90.00
_cell.angle_beta   90.00
_cell.angle_gamma   90.00
#
_symmetry.space_group_name_H-M   'P 1'
#
loop_
_entity.id
_entity.type
_entity.pdbx_description
1 polymer ?
#
loop_
_entity_poly.entity_id
_entity_poly.type
_entity_poly.pdbx_seq_one_letter_code
_entity_poly.pdbx_strand_id
1 'polypeptide(L)'
;MKHISTYQSAFLSLEVREGCALTNDDLKLIYTTLPDIQELCIEYIGNCAKELANGGLLNFKKLEYFDLRDPFCTNLAAIPLPSSLTKLSFQDTATLSEANEAPNLEEFKTSTGIYSKKIDLIKVPPNLKLLCLFCRASNIRISDLPESLEMVFIRFGRYSKAFIDDLLSKQLWPSNIKEIDLGDELCYGRGYSCQYLDSGNVHCEVLQNFNQNYSDNNADSFSKGSHLDNELLERLSHGWPESLEKISLSSSKVTNLGYLKNLPTLKKLDLENCLEQQRNLSSLKSIDGYPYPYFRFAPYLTKLNLSCGHCYDETFKNSTERMVFPESFEKTHTT
;
A
#
# COMPACT_ATOMS: atom_id res chain seq x y z
N MET A 1 -19.71 22.35 16.78
CA MET A 1 -19.07 21.71 17.95
C MET A 1 -18.27 20.54 17.40
N LYS A 2 -16.94 20.58 17.46
CA LYS A 2 -16.09 19.51 16.90
C LYS A 2 -16.27 18.25 17.74
N HIS A 3 -16.54 17.12 17.10
CA HIS A 3 -16.74 15.86 17.80
C HIS A 3 -15.37 15.27 18.15
N ILE A 4 -14.83 15.62 19.32
CA ILE A 4 -13.64 14.96 19.86
C ILE A 4 -14.12 13.72 20.61
N SER A 5 -14.11 12.56 19.96
CA SER A 5 -14.32 11.29 20.66
C SER A 5 -13.04 10.90 21.38
N THR A 6 -12.98 11.11 22.69
CA THR A 6 -11.96 10.48 23.53
C THR A 6 -12.52 9.14 23.98
N TYR A 7 -11.97 8.05 23.47
CA TYR A 7 -12.32 6.72 23.96
C TYR A 7 -11.58 6.47 25.27
N GLN A 8 -12.31 6.22 26.36
CA GLN A 8 -11.77 5.68 27.61
C GLN A 8 -11.38 4.21 27.38
N SER A 9 -10.25 3.99 26.72
CA SER A 9 -9.45 2.78 26.88
C SER A 9 -8.10 3.19 27.49
N ALA A 10 -7.25 2.24 27.88
CA ALA A 10 -5.92 2.52 28.41
C ALA A 10 -4.98 3.30 27.44
N PHE A 11 -5.47 3.68 26.26
CA PHE A 11 -4.80 4.41 25.20
C PHE A 11 -5.56 5.69 24.86
N LEU A 12 -4.86 6.83 24.82
CA LEU A 12 -5.40 8.11 24.36
C LEU A 12 -5.33 8.15 22.82
N SER A 13 -6.47 7.92 22.18
CA SER A 13 -6.65 7.99 20.71
C SER A 13 -7.52 9.19 20.34
N LEU A 14 -7.12 9.92 19.30
CA LEU A 14 -7.86 11.04 18.72
C LEU A 14 -8.09 10.81 17.23
N GLU A 15 -9.36 10.75 16.83
CA GLU A 15 -9.78 10.66 15.44
C GLU A 15 -10.48 11.97 15.04
N VAL A 16 -10.00 12.63 13.98
CA VAL A 16 -10.61 13.83 13.41
C VAL A 16 -11.19 13.49 12.04
N ARG A 17 -12.52 13.35 11.98
CA ARG A 17 -13.26 12.93 10.79
C ARG A 17 -13.66 14.09 9.87
N GLU A 18 -14.01 13.72 8.64
CA GLU A 18 -14.61 14.58 7.61
C GLU A 18 -15.70 15.52 8.18
N GLY A 19 -15.67 16.79 7.77
CA GLY A 19 -16.54 17.86 8.28
C GLY A 19 -16.01 18.59 9.52
N CYS A 20 -14.93 18.11 10.15
CA CYS A 20 -14.21 18.80 11.24
C CYS A 20 -12.77 19.13 10.82
N ALA A 21 -12.59 19.98 9.80
CA ALA A 21 -11.25 20.31 9.31
C ALA A 21 -10.36 20.87 10.44
N LEU A 22 -9.29 20.14 10.76
CA LEU A 22 -8.34 20.51 11.78
C LEU A 22 -7.53 21.72 11.30
N THR A 23 -7.56 22.82 12.04
CA THR A 23 -6.71 23.99 11.73
C THR A 23 -5.34 23.85 12.39
N ASN A 24 -4.37 24.66 11.94
CA ASN A 24 -3.07 24.76 12.59
C ASN A 24 -3.20 25.06 14.10
N ASP A 25 -4.09 25.97 14.49
CA ASP A 25 -4.27 26.35 15.90
C ASP A 25 -4.92 25.23 16.71
N ASP A 26 -5.81 24.44 16.10
CA ASP A 26 -6.35 23.25 16.76
C ASP A 26 -5.26 22.20 17.00
N LEU A 27 -4.40 21.93 16.00
CA LEU A 27 -3.31 20.97 16.16
C LEU A 27 -2.35 21.40 17.28
N LYS A 28 -2.03 22.71 17.35
CA LYS A 28 -1.27 23.30 18.46
C LYS A 28 -1.94 23.11 19.80
N LEU A 29 -3.24 23.39 19.88
CA LEU A 29 -3.99 23.20 21.10
C LEU A 29 -3.98 21.73 21.53
N ILE A 30 -4.12 20.79 20.58
CA ILE A 30 -4.10 19.36 20.87
C ILE A 30 -2.76 18.93 21.46
N TYR A 31 -1.62 19.19 20.81
CA TYR A 31 -0.35 18.71 21.34
C TYR A 31 0.09 19.44 22.63
N THR A 32 -0.44 20.64 22.90
CA THR A 32 -0.18 21.36 24.16
C THR A 32 -1.06 20.88 25.32
N THR A 33 -2.31 20.51 25.04
CA THR A 33 -3.27 20.08 26.07
C THR A 33 -3.29 18.57 26.28
N LEU A 34 -2.95 17.79 25.25
CA LEU A 34 -2.95 16.34 25.21
C LEU A 34 -1.60 15.78 24.69
N PRO A 35 -0.46 16.12 25.33
CA PRO A 35 0.87 15.72 24.85
C PRO A 35 1.12 14.20 24.91
N ASP A 36 0.29 13.47 25.66
CA ASP A 36 0.37 12.03 25.89
C ASP A 36 -0.52 11.20 24.95
N ILE A 37 -1.10 11.81 23.90
CA ILE A 37 -1.82 11.07 22.85
C ILE A 37 -0.87 10.03 22.22
N GLN A 38 -1.39 8.82 22.04
CA GLN A 38 -0.68 7.70 21.44
C GLN A 38 -1.11 7.44 20.00
N GLU A 39 -2.34 7.78 19.64
CA GLU A 39 -2.85 7.59 18.28
C GLU A 39 -3.51 8.86 17.77
N LEU A 40 -3.12 9.28 16.57
CA LEU A 40 -3.69 10.44 15.89
C LEU A 40 -4.10 10.06 14.48
N CYS A 41 -5.38 10.15 14.20
CA CYS A 41 -5.92 10.03 12.85
C CYS A 41 -6.41 11.41 12.38
N ILE A 42 -5.90 11.86 11.24
CA ILE A 42 -6.32 13.12 10.62
C ILE A 42 -6.88 12.83 9.23
N GLU A 43 -8.13 13.23 9.03
CA GLU A 43 -8.74 13.33 7.70
C GLU A 43 -8.67 14.78 7.21
N TYR A 44 -8.24 15.00 5.96
CA TYR A 44 -8.12 16.31 5.31
C TYR A 44 -7.23 17.34 6.05
N ILE A 45 -5.94 17.38 5.71
CA ILE A 45 -4.95 18.24 6.35
C ILE A 45 -4.89 19.66 5.82
N GLY A 46 -5.71 20.06 4.84
CA GLY A 46 -5.62 21.38 4.19
C GLY A 46 -5.45 22.54 5.19
N ASN A 47 -6.22 22.52 6.28
CA ASN A 47 -6.19 23.58 7.30
C ASN A 47 -5.08 23.44 8.36
N CYS A 48 -4.42 22.27 8.49
CA CYS A 48 -3.33 22.02 9.44
C CYS A 48 -1.99 21.66 8.79
N ALA A 49 -1.90 21.66 7.45
CA ALA A 49 -0.72 21.25 6.69
C ALA A 49 0.53 22.06 7.09
N LYS A 50 0.37 23.36 7.32
CA LYS A 50 1.49 24.24 7.73
C LYS A 50 2.10 23.77 9.06
N GLU A 51 1.26 23.45 10.03
CA GLU A 51 1.72 22.99 11.34
C GLU A 51 2.33 21.59 11.26
N LEU A 52 1.75 20.69 10.45
CA LEU A 52 2.33 19.36 10.20
C LEU A 52 3.75 19.46 9.62
N ALA A 53 3.97 20.28 8.59
CA ALA A 53 5.29 20.41 7.99
C ALA A 53 6.30 21.13 8.88
N ASN A 54 5.84 22.02 9.76
CA ASN A 54 6.70 22.69 10.75
C ASN A 54 7.09 21.77 11.92
N GLY A 55 6.78 20.47 11.85
CA GLY A 55 7.12 19.50 12.86
C GLY A 55 6.12 19.47 14.03
N GLY A 56 4.87 19.87 13.82
CA GLY A 56 3.82 19.81 14.84
C GLY A 56 3.71 18.42 15.47
N LEU A 57 3.90 17.35 14.68
CA LEU A 57 3.90 15.96 15.17
C LEU A 57 5.04 15.64 16.15
N LEU A 58 6.16 16.37 16.09
CA LEU A 58 7.31 16.18 16.98
C LEU A 58 7.01 16.61 18.43
N ASN A 59 5.93 17.38 18.65
CA ASN A 59 5.54 17.82 19.98
C ASN A 59 4.76 16.75 20.77
N PHE A 60 4.26 15.70 20.11
CA PHE A 60 3.62 14.59 20.80
C PHE A 60 4.68 13.63 21.35
N LYS A 61 4.75 13.52 22.68
CA LYS A 61 5.82 12.75 23.36
C LYS A 61 5.63 11.25 23.29
N LYS A 62 4.38 10.80 23.08
CA LYS A 62 3.97 9.40 23.12
C LYS A 62 3.25 8.95 21.85
N LEU A 63 3.31 9.72 20.76
CA LEU A 63 2.62 9.34 19.53
C LEU A 63 3.25 8.08 18.95
N GLU A 64 2.50 6.99 18.99
CA GLU A 64 2.89 5.65 18.55
C GLU A 64 2.27 5.31 17.19
N TYR A 65 1.08 5.83 16.89
CA TYR A 65 0.36 5.61 15.63
C TYR A 65 -0.12 6.93 15.01
N PHE A 66 0.23 7.13 13.74
CA PHE A 66 -0.25 8.23 12.92
C PHE A 66 -0.94 7.66 11.68
N ASP A 67 -2.22 8.00 11.51
CA ASP A 67 -3.01 7.70 10.31
C ASP A 67 -3.39 9.01 9.63
N LEU A 68 -3.02 9.15 8.36
CA LEU A 68 -3.31 10.33 7.58
C LEU A 68 -4.12 9.95 6.35
N ARG A 69 -5.31 10.54 6.24
CA ARG A 69 -6.26 10.31 5.17
C ARG A 69 -6.52 11.62 4.45
N ASP A 70 -5.80 11.85 3.37
CA ASP A 70 -5.95 13.10 2.62
C ASP A 70 -5.87 12.85 1.11
N PRO A 71 -6.91 13.23 0.35
CA PRO A 71 -6.99 13.00 -1.09
C PRO A 71 -6.02 13.86 -1.93
N PHE A 72 -5.47 14.91 -1.32
CA PHE A 72 -4.66 15.93 -1.96
C PHE A 72 -3.21 15.90 -1.50
N CYS A 73 -2.87 15.20 -0.40
CA CYS A 73 -1.50 15.13 0.10
C CYS A 73 -0.59 14.40 -0.90
N THR A 74 0.36 15.13 -1.48
CA THR A 74 1.21 14.63 -2.57
C THR A 74 2.67 14.38 -2.18
N ASN A 75 3.11 14.86 -1.00
CA ASN A 75 4.48 14.70 -0.53
C ASN A 75 4.52 14.46 0.99
N LEU A 76 4.32 13.21 1.39
CA LEU A 76 4.35 12.79 2.80
C LEU A 76 5.71 13.08 3.47
N ALA A 77 6.80 13.07 2.70
CA ALA A 77 8.14 13.35 3.20
C ALA A 77 8.32 14.78 3.74
N ALA A 78 7.40 15.70 3.41
CA ALA A 78 7.39 17.05 3.97
C ALA A 78 6.86 17.12 5.41
N ILE A 79 6.34 16.02 5.97
CA ILE A 79 5.85 15.94 7.35
C ILE A 79 6.94 15.29 8.22
N PRO A 80 7.62 16.04 9.11
CA PRO A 80 8.57 15.45 10.06
C PRO A 80 7.86 14.49 11.02
N LEU A 81 8.32 13.24 11.05
CA LEU A 81 7.74 12.18 11.87
C LEU A 81 8.52 12.02 13.20
N PRO A 82 7.83 11.85 14.35
CA PRO A 82 8.49 11.63 15.64
C PRO A 82 9.13 10.24 15.71
N SER A 83 10.23 10.13 16.47
CA SER A 83 10.95 8.86 16.66
C SER A 83 10.21 7.83 17.53
N SER A 84 9.17 8.26 18.25
CA SER A 84 8.26 7.41 19.02
C SER A 84 7.31 6.58 18.16
N LEU A 85 7.15 6.94 16.88
CA LEU A 85 6.17 6.32 16.01
C LEU A 85 6.55 4.87 15.71
N THR A 86 5.59 3.96 15.94
CA THR A 86 5.72 2.53 15.63
C THR A 86 4.78 2.09 14.51
N LYS A 87 3.75 2.88 14.20
CA LYS A 87 2.81 2.63 13.11
C LYS A 87 2.58 3.91 12.30
N LEU A 88 2.68 3.79 10.99
CA LEU A 88 2.41 4.87 10.04
C LEU A 88 1.44 4.34 8.99
N SER A 89 0.32 5.02 8.84
CA SER A 89 -0.66 4.78 7.78
C SER A 89 -0.90 6.06 7.01
N PHE A 90 -0.88 5.95 5.69
CA PHE A 90 -1.23 7.04 4.81
C PHE A 90 -2.15 6.53 3.71
N GLN A 91 -3.31 7.16 3.58
CA GLN A 91 -4.35 6.77 2.65
C GLN A 91 -4.75 7.97 1.81
N ASP A 92 -4.61 7.81 0.50
CA ASP A 92 -5.18 8.72 -0.48
C ASP A 92 -6.67 8.42 -0.58
N THR A 93 -7.47 9.25 0.08
CA THR A 93 -8.93 9.13 0.08
C THR A 93 -9.57 9.81 -1.12
N ALA A 94 -8.81 10.19 -2.15
CA ALA A 94 -9.36 10.86 -3.32
C ALA A 94 -10.24 9.89 -4.09
N THR A 95 -11.53 9.82 -3.75
CA THR A 95 -12.55 9.51 -4.73
C THR A 95 -12.36 10.50 -5.86
N LEU A 96 -11.89 10.04 -7.02
CA LEU A 96 -11.89 10.80 -8.27
C LEU A 96 -13.35 11.02 -8.71
N SER A 97 -14.18 11.62 -7.86
CA SER A 97 -15.47 12.12 -8.24
C SER A 97 -15.22 13.49 -8.87
N GLU A 98 -15.61 13.64 -10.13
CA GLU A 98 -15.55 14.88 -10.94
C GLU A 98 -16.11 16.13 -10.23
N ALA A 99 -16.89 15.92 -9.16
CA ALA A 99 -17.57 16.96 -8.38
C ALA A 99 -16.71 17.59 -7.26
N ASN A 100 -15.55 17.01 -6.90
CA ASN A 100 -14.68 17.64 -5.90
C ASN A 100 -13.85 18.71 -6.61
N GLU A 101 -14.29 19.96 -6.51
CA GLU A 101 -13.46 21.12 -6.86
C GLU A 101 -12.07 20.89 -6.25
N ALA A 102 -11.05 20.81 -7.11
CA ALA A 102 -9.67 20.74 -6.65
C ALA A 102 -9.46 21.86 -5.62
N PRO A 103 -8.79 21.61 -4.48
CA PRO A 103 -8.60 22.64 -3.48
C PRO A 103 -8.00 23.86 -4.17
N ASN A 104 -8.45 25.04 -3.74
CA ASN A 104 -8.07 26.27 -4.39
C ASN A 104 -6.54 26.31 -4.56
N LEU A 105 -6.04 26.40 -5.80
CA LEU A 105 -4.61 26.36 -6.13
C LEU A 105 -3.77 27.38 -5.34
N GLU A 106 -4.38 28.44 -4.81
CA GLU A 106 -3.70 29.40 -3.93
C GLU A 106 -3.38 28.81 -2.53
N GLU A 107 -4.20 27.91 -1.99
CA GLU A 107 -3.90 27.19 -0.73
C GLU A 107 -2.68 26.27 -0.91
N PHE A 108 -2.56 25.61 -2.08
CA PHE A 108 -1.40 24.81 -2.46
C PHE A 108 -0.08 25.60 -2.40
N LYS A 109 -0.08 26.87 -2.83
CA LYS A 109 1.12 27.73 -2.84
C LYS A 109 1.63 28.08 -1.44
N THR A 110 0.74 28.10 -0.44
CA THR A 110 1.12 28.36 0.95
C THR A 110 1.48 27.10 1.71
N SER A 111 1.10 25.94 1.18
CA SER A 111 1.43 24.65 1.77
C SER A 111 2.92 24.38 1.63
N THR A 112 3.48 24.05 2.77
CA THR A 112 4.89 23.86 3.15
C THR A 112 5.59 22.66 2.46
N GLY A 113 5.30 22.43 1.17
CA GLY A 113 5.87 21.33 0.39
C GLY A 113 5.08 20.02 0.49
N ILE A 114 4.04 19.93 1.32
CA ILE A 114 3.15 18.77 1.45
C ILE A 114 2.31 18.55 0.19
N TYR A 115 1.88 19.65 -0.45
CA TYR A 115 1.19 19.61 -1.72
C TYR A 115 2.14 20.01 -2.87
N SER A 116 3.19 19.21 -3.04
CA SER A 116 4.24 19.39 -4.03
C SER A 116 4.09 18.45 -5.22
N LYS A 117 4.42 18.93 -6.44
CA LYS A 117 4.59 18.06 -7.62
C LYS A 117 5.83 17.16 -7.51
N LYS A 118 6.78 17.55 -6.66
CA LYS A 118 7.97 16.75 -6.33
C LYS A 118 7.64 15.88 -5.12
N ILE A 119 7.63 14.57 -5.32
CA ILE A 119 7.45 13.57 -4.28
C ILE A 119 8.83 13.17 -3.76
N ASP A 120 9.17 13.66 -2.58
CA ASP A 120 10.44 13.34 -1.95
C ASP A 120 10.38 11.95 -1.29
N LEU A 121 11.55 11.38 -1.07
CA LEU A 121 11.72 10.09 -0.41
C LEU A 121 11.27 10.17 1.04
N ILE A 122 10.31 9.32 1.44
CA ILE A 122 9.80 9.29 2.80
C ILE A 122 10.90 8.75 3.73
N LYS A 123 11.23 9.54 4.75
CA LYS A 123 12.10 9.10 5.85
C LYS A 123 11.25 8.55 6.97
N VAL A 124 11.23 7.23 7.10
CA VAL A 124 10.48 6.55 8.16
C VAL A 124 11.30 6.49 9.47
N PRO A 125 10.65 6.57 10.64
CA PRO A 125 11.34 6.46 11.93
C PRO A 125 12.01 5.10 12.14
N PRO A 126 13.13 5.03 12.87
CA PRO A 126 13.90 3.79 13.04
C PRO A 126 13.19 2.71 13.87
N ASN A 127 12.14 3.07 14.62
CA ASN A 127 11.35 2.16 15.47
C ASN A 127 10.02 1.73 14.81
N LEU A 128 9.83 2.06 13.53
CA LEU A 128 8.59 1.78 12.83
C LEU A 128 8.41 0.27 12.61
N LYS A 129 7.29 -0.28 13.09
CA LYS A 129 6.91 -1.69 12.97
C LYS A 129 5.89 -1.94 11.87
N LEU A 130 5.04 -0.96 11.57
CA LEU A 130 4.01 -1.04 10.54
C LEU A 130 4.07 0.19 9.63
N LEU A 131 4.17 -0.06 8.34
CA LEU A 131 4.07 0.95 7.28
C LEU A 131 2.93 0.58 6.35
N CYS A 132 1.90 1.43 6.27
CA CYS A 132 0.81 1.30 5.33
C CYS A 132 0.77 2.54 4.43
N LEU A 133 0.96 2.33 3.14
CA LEU A 133 0.97 3.35 2.10
C LEU A 133 -0.06 2.95 1.04
N PHE A 134 -1.21 3.62 1.10
CA PHE A 134 -2.30 3.49 0.15
C PHE A 134 -2.42 4.76 -0.65
N CYS A 135 -1.40 5.12 -1.44
CA CYS A 135 -1.39 6.42 -2.11
C CYS A 135 -0.51 6.52 -3.35
N ARG A 136 -0.74 7.60 -4.12
CA ARG A 136 0.11 8.04 -5.24
C ARG A 136 1.36 8.82 -4.79
N ALA A 137 1.36 9.28 -3.54
CA ALA A 137 2.32 10.22 -2.97
C ALA A 137 3.50 9.57 -2.23
N SER A 138 3.67 8.25 -2.36
CA SER A 138 4.73 7.53 -1.67
C SER A 138 5.91 7.25 -2.59
N ASN A 139 7.01 7.94 -2.33
CA ASN A 139 8.31 7.57 -2.86
C ASN A 139 9.10 6.91 -1.71
N ILE A 140 9.39 5.63 -1.84
CA ILE A 140 10.08 4.83 -0.82
C ILE A 140 11.18 4.00 -1.45
N ARG A 141 12.20 3.70 -0.65
CA ARG A 141 13.26 2.75 -0.96
C ARG A 141 13.18 1.61 0.03
N ILE A 142 13.42 0.39 -0.45
CA ILE A 142 13.51 -0.79 0.42
C ILE A 142 14.72 -0.64 1.35
N SER A 143 15.82 -0.10 0.82
CA SER A 143 17.06 0.17 1.57
C SER A 143 16.93 1.21 2.68
N ASP A 144 15.88 2.03 2.66
CA ASP A 144 15.59 3.02 3.70
C ASP A 144 14.58 2.53 4.75
N LEU A 145 14.04 1.31 4.59
CA LEU A 145 13.14 0.72 5.58
C LEU A 145 13.92 0.25 6.81
N PRO A 146 13.44 0.51 8.03
CA PRO A 146 14.15 0.16 9.24
C PRO A 146 14.08 -1.33 9.54
N GLU A 147 15.12 -1.87 10.20
CA GLU A 147 15.13 -3.27 10.66
C GLU A 147 14.03 -3.58 11.69
N SER A 148 13.45 -2.59 12.35
CA SER A 148 12.32 -2.80 13.26
C SER A 148 10.99 -3.11 12.55
N LEU A 149 10.93 -2.95 11.23
CA LEU A 149 9.72 -3.09 10.44
C LEU A 149 9.27 -4.55 10.36
N GLU A 150 8.03 -4.80 10.78
CA GLU A 150 7.43 -6.14 10.81
C GLU A 150 6.38 -6.29 9.69
N MET A 151 5.72 -5.21 9.28
CA MET A 151 4.64 -5.22 8.29
C MET A 151 4.74 -4.06 7.32
N VAL A 152 4.61 -4.36 6.03
CA VAL A 152 4.67 -3.35 4.95
C VAL A 152 3.52 -3.56 3.98
N PHE A 153 2.64 -2.59 3.89
CA PHE A 153 1.54 -2.55 2.94
C PHE A 153 1.78 -1.40 1.98
N ILE A 154 2.10 -1.71 0.73
CA ILE A 154 2.31 -0.74 -0.35
C ILE A 154 1.29 -1.09 -1.42
N ARG A 155 0.12 -0.47 -1.29
CA ARG A 155 -1.07 -0.80 -2.07
C ARG A 155 -1.48 0.41 -2.89
N PHE A 156 -1.10 0.45 -4.16
CA PHE A 156 -1.71 1.29 -5.18
C PHE A 156 -0.99 1.05 -6.51
N GLY A 157 -1.70 1.17 -7.64
CA GLY A 157 -1.28 0.62 -8.92
C GLY A 157 -0.02 1.18 -9.60
N ARG A 158 0.80 2.01 -8.93
CA ARG A 158 2.13 2.40 -9.41
C ARG A 158 3.19 2.45 -8.31
N TYR A 159 4.17 1.54 -8.37
CA TYR A 159 5.37 1.64 -7.53
C TYR A 159 6.27 2.80 -7.96
N SER A 160 6.87 3.49 -6.98
CA SER A 160 7.82 4.57 -7.24
C SER A 160 9.10 4.07 -7.92
N LYS A 161 9.75 4.92 -8.72
CA LYS A 161 11.05 4.58 -9.35
C LYS A 161 12.09 4.16 -8.31
N ALA A 162 12.16 4.84 -7.17
CA ALA A 162 13.13 4.51 -6.13
C ALA A 162 12.93 3.10 -5.57
N PHE A 163 11.67 2.67 -5.42
CA PHE A 163 11.34 1.30 -5.03
C PHE A 163 11.80 0.29 -6.09
N ILE A 164 11.53 0.57 -7.37
CA ILE A 164 11.95 -0.29 -8.48
C ILE A 164 13.48 -0.36 -8.63
N ASP A 165 14.17 0.76 -8.45
CA ASP A 165 15.64 0.83 -8.51
C ASP A 165 16.29 -0.03 -7.43
N ASP A 166 15.74 -0.03 -6.21
CA ASP A 166 16.21 -0.88 -5.12
C ASP A 166 16.02 -2.36 -5.42
N LEU A 167 14.87 -2.73 -6.00
CA LEU A 167 14.61 -4.10 -6.47
C LEU A 167 15.60 -4.52 -7.56
N LEU A 168 15.86 -3.64 -8.52
CA LEU A 168 16.85 -3.84 -9.58
C LEU A 168 18.26 -4.01 -9.04
N SER A 169 18.58 -3.28 -7.98
CA SER A 169 19.86 -3.34 -7.28
C SER A 169 19.96 -4.54 -6.33
N LYS A 170 18.94 -5.41 -6.30
CA LYS A 170 18.84 -6.58 -5.42
C LYS A 170 18.99 -6.22 -3.95
N GLN A 171 18.48 -5.06 -3.55
CA GLN A 171 18.41 -4.70 -2.15
C GLN A 171 17.51 -5.69 -1.42
N LEU A 172 17.95 -6.07 -0.22
CA LEU A 172 17.22 -7.01 0.61
C LEU A 172 16.19 -6.25 1.44
N TRP A 173 15.05 -6.90 1.65
CA TRP A 173 14.07 -6.44 2.63
C TRP A 173 14.66 -6.51 4.05
N PRO A 174 14.23 -5.63 4.97
CA PRO A 174 14.53 -5.77 6.38
C PRO A 174 14.23 -7.18 6.91
N SER A 175 15.15 -7.71 7.72
CA SER A 175 15.16 -9.12 8.11
C SER A 175 14.01 -9.53 9.02
N ASN A 176 13.34 -8.57 9.67
CA ASN A 176 12.25 -8.81 10.63
C ASN A 176 10.85 -8.74 9.99
N ILE A 177 10.75 -8.51 8.69
CA ILE A 177 9.44 -8.41 8.01
C ILE A 177 8.74 -9.77 8.03
N LYS A 178 7.51 -9.76 8.55
CA LYS A 178 6.61 -10.91 8.65
C LYS A 178 5.46 -10.83 7.66
N GLU A 179 5.10 -9.63 7.23
CA GLU A 179 3.98 -9.41 6.33
C GLU A 179 4.29 -8.38 5.25
N ILE A 180 4.05 -8.77 4.01
CA ILE A 180 4.16 -7.89 2.84
C ILE A 180 2.82 -7.90 2.10
N ASP A 181 2.28 -6.72 1.84
CA ASP A 181 1.11 -6.54 0.99
C ASP A 181 1.46 -5.60 -0.16
N LEU A 182 1.41 -6.17 -1.36
CA LEU A 182 1.70 -5.51 -2.64
C LEU A 182 0.46 -5.54 -3.54
N GLY A 183 -0.73 -5.68 -2.94
CA GLY A 183 -1.98 -5.75 -3.68
C GLY A 183 -2.26 -4.47 -4.47
N ASP A 184 -2.98 -4.64 -5.58
CA ASP A 184 -3.32 -3.56 -6.49
C ASP A 184 -4.84 -3.38 -6.59
N GLU A 185 -5.39 -2.67 -5.61
CA GLU A 185 -6.84 -2.48 -5.51
C GLU A 185 -7.47 -1.68 -6.66
N LEU A 186 -6.68 -1.15 -7.60
CA LEU A 186 -7.18 -0.42 -8.77
C LEU A 186 -7.65 -1.33 -9.92
N CYS A 187 -7.29 -2.62 -9.93
CA CYS A 187 -7.49 -3.46 -11.11
C CYS A 187 -8.92 -4.01 -11.32
N TYR A 188 -9.92 -3.69 -10.47
CA TYR A 188 -11.28 -4.21 -10.62
C TYR A 188 -12.33 -3.14 -10.88
N GLY A 189 -12.53 -2.87 -12.18
CA GLY A 189 -13.78 -2.38 -12.72
C GLY A 189 -14.41 -3.45 -13.61
N ARG A 190 -15.40 -4.19 -13.10
CA ARG A 190 -16.54 -4.77 -13.85
C ARG A 190 -17.64 -5.22 -12.85
N GLY A 191 -18.19 -4.30 -12.08
CA GLY A 191 -19.36 -4.59 -11.21
C GLY A 191 -19.54 -3.57 -10.10
N TYR A 192 -18.42 -3.23 -9.45
CA TYR A 192 -18.27 -1.92 -8.83
C TYR A 192 -17.56 -1.07 -9.88
N SER A 193 -18.25 -0.08 -10.42
CA SER A 193 -17.55 1.02 -11.06
C SER A 193 -16.67 1.63 -9.97
N CYS A 194 -15.39 1.27 -9.99
CA CYS A 194 -14.39 2.26 -9.69
C CYS A 194 -14.67 3.38 -10.70
N GLN A 195 -15.56 4.33 -10.36
CA GLN A 195 -15.91 5.52 -11.16
C GLN A 195 -14.66 6.37 -11.48
N TYR A 196 -13.52 5.97 -10.92
CA TYR A 196 -12.20 6.53 -11.02
C TYR A 196 -11.55 6.43 -12.40
N LEU A 197 -12.00 5.55 -13.31
CA LEU A 197 -11.32 5.38 -14.61
C LEU A 197 -12.26 5.23 -15.82
N ASP A 198 -13.58 5.13 -15.64
CA ASP A 198 -14.53 4.95 -16.73
C ASP A 198 -15.31 6.23 -17.10
N SER A 199 -15.11 7.33 -16.35
CA SER A 199 -15.48 8.64 -16.86
C SER A 199 -14.31 9.15 -17.70
N GLY A 200 -14.53 9.27 -19.01
CA GLY A 200 -13.53 9.73 -19.99
C GLY A 200 -13.03 11.18 -19.78
N ASN A 201 -13.18 11.73 -18.58
CA ASN A 201 -12.88 13.10 -18.18
C ASN A 201 -12.09 13.21 -16.86
N VAL A 202 -11.65 12.11 -16.23
CA VAL A 202 -10.60 12.23 -15.22
C VAL A 202 -9.39 12.83 -15.93
N HIS A 203 -9.02 14.07 -15.59
CA HIS A 203 -7.86 14.75 -16.16
C HIS A 203 -6.64 13.83 -16.01
N CYS A 204 -6.32 13.11 -17.07
CA CYS A 204 -5.11 12.29 -17.18
C CYS A 204 -3.89 13.13 -16.82
N GLU A 205 -3.94 14.45 -16.99
CA GLU A 205 -2.91 15.39 -16.56
C GLU A 205 -2.61 15.36 -15.06
N VAL A 206 -3.57 15.15 -14.15
CA VAL A 206 -3.25 15.07 -12.70
C VAL A 206 -2.49 13.78 -12.43
N LEU A 207 -2.93 12.65 -12.99
CA LEU A 207 -2.24 11.36 -12.89
C LEU A 207 -0.90 11.32 -13.66
N GLN A 208 -0.78 12.08 -14.75
CA GLN A 208 0.43 12.24 -15.55
C GLN A 208 1.41 13.19 -14.85
N ASN A 209 0.94 14.23 -14.14
CA ASN A 209 1.77 15.19 -13.40
C ASN A 209 2.51 14.55 -12.22
N PHE A 210 1.91 13.53 -11.56
CA PHE A 210 2.62 12.72 -10.57
C PHE A 210 3.83 11.96 -11.17
N ASN A 211 3.77 11.68 -12.47
CA ASN A 211 4.80 10.97 -13.23
C ASN A 211 5.56 11.87 -14.23
N GLN A 212 5.35 13.19 -14.27
CA GLN A 212 5.94 14.03 -15.33
C GLN A 212 7.46 14.22 -15.20
N ASN A 213 8.04 13.97 -14.02
CA ASN A 213 9.50 13.80 -13.89
C ASN A 213 10.00 12.45 -14.43
N TYR A 214 9.09 11.65 -15.00
CA TYR A 214 9.29 10.39 -15.69
C TYR A 214 8.57 10.41 -17.04
N SER A 215 8.78 11.47 -17.83
CA SER A 215 8.70 11.34 -19.27
C SER A 215 9.95 10.59 -19.74
N ASP A 216 9.94 9.27 -19.67
CA ASP A 216 10.79 8.53 -20.60
C ASP A 216 10.32 8.96 -22.00
N ASN A 217 11.23 9.52 -22.80
CA ASN A 217 10.97 9.94 -24.18
C ASN A 217 10.49 8.77 -25.09
N ASN A 218 10.29 7.59 -24.52
CA ASN A 218 9.65 6.43 -25.13
C ASN A 218 8.18 6.38 -24.67
N ALA A 219 7.31 7.05 -25.42
CA ALA A 219 5.88 7.23 -25.19
C ALA A 219 5.03 5.92 -25.10
N ASP A 220 5.63 4.74 -24.95
CA ASP A 220 4.93 3.45 -25.11
C ASP A 220 5.24 2.35 -24.08
N SER A 221 6.06 2.57 -23.06
CA SER A 221 6.45 1.48 -22.13
C SER A 221 5.95 1.60 -20.69
N PHE A 222 5.77 2.81 -20.15
CA PHE A 222 5.39 2.95 -18.73
C PHE A 222 3.89 2.89 -18.43
N SER A 223 3.03 3.06 -19.45
CA SER A 223 1.61 2.70 -19.34
C SER A 223 1.39 1.18 -19.16
N LYS A 224 2.45 0.37 -19.33
CA LYS A 224 2.47 -1.07 -19.07
C LYS A 224 3.16 -1.47 -17.75
N GLY A 225 4.02 -0.64 -17.15
CA GLY A 225 5.01 -1.07 -16.15
C GLY A 225 4.82 -0.56 -14.72
N SER A 226 3.60 -0.56 -14.19
CA SER A 226 3.36 0.01 -12.84
C SER A 226 2.53 -0.85 -11.89
N HIS A 227 1.85 -1.86 -12.43
CA HIS A 227 1.15 -2.86 -11.64
C HIS A 227 2.11 -3.98 -11.26
N LEU A 228 1.84 -4.67 -10.16
CA LEU A 228 2.56 -5.88 -9.81
C LEU A 228 2.29 -6.96 -10.87
N ASP A 229 3.33 -7.34 -11.62
CA ASP A 229 3.30 -8.37 -12.66
C ASP A 229 4.38 -9.44 -12.41
N ASN A 230 4.52 -10.39 -13.35
CA ASN A 230 5.53 -11.45 -13.22
C ASN A 230 6.97 -10.95 -13.20
N GLU A 231 7.28 -9.91 -13.98
CA GLU A 231 8.65 -9.38 -14.05
C GLU A 231 9.02 -8.76 -12.71
N LEU A 232 8.12 -7.99 -12.12
CA LEU A 232 8.35 -7.39 -10.81
C LEU A 232 8.40 -8.45 -9.70
N LEU A 233 7.52 -9.46 -9.75
CA LEU A 233 7.52 -10.55 -8.78
C LEU A 233 8.80 -11.40 -8.85
N GLU A 234 9.31 -11.66 -10.06
CA GLU A 234 10.59 -12.33 -10.24
C GLU A 234 11.72 -11.56 -9.54
N ARG A 235 11.76 -10.25 -9.71
CA ARG A 235 12.77 -9.39 -9.08
C ARG A 235 12.65 -9.43 -7.56
N LEU A 236 11.42 -9.31 -7.04
CA LEU A 236 11.13 -9.43 -5.60
C LEU A 236 11.58 -10.79 -5.03
N SER A 237 11.53 -11.86 -5.82
CA SER A 237 11.86 -13.21 -5.35
C SER A 237 13.31 -13.46 -4.97
N HIS A 238 14.21 -12.55 -5.33
CA HIS A 238 15.62 -12.67 -5.01
C HIS A 238 15.97 -12.24 -3.58
N GLY A 239 15.05 -11.60 -2.85
CA GLY A 239 15.36 -10.95 -1.58
C GLY A 239 14.28 -11.05 -0.52
N TRP A 240 13.35 -12.01 -0.62
CA TRP A 240 12.33 -12.19 0.40
C TRP A 240 12.95 -12.43 1.79
N PRO A 241 12.42 -11.78 2.85
CA PRO A 241 12.91 -11.99 4.21
C PRO A 241 12.59 -13.40 4.69
N GLU A 242 13.52 -14.03 5.41
CA GLU A 242 13.36 -15.40 5.92
C GLU A 242 12.21 -15.52 6.94
N SER A 243 11.85 -14.42 7.62
CA SER A 243 10.73 -14.36 8.56
C SER A 243 9.36 -14.15 7.91
N LEU A 244 9.27 -14.09 6.57
CA LEU A 244 8.05 -13.73 5.87
C LEU A 244 6.94 -14.80 6.02
N GLU A 245 5.91 -14.48 6.80
CA GLU A 245 4.81 -15.39 7.10
C GLU A 245 3.56 -15.13 6.24
N LYS A 246 3.36 -13.90 5.77
CA LYS A 246 2.20 -13.52 4.96
C LYS A 246 2.59 -12.66 3.77
N ILE A 247 2.06 -13.03 2.60
CA ILE A 247 2.14 -12.24 1.38
C ILE A 247 0.74 -12.02 0.84
N SER A 248 0.45 -10.79 0.42
CA SER A 248 -0.71 -10.46 -0.40
C SER A 248 -0.26 -9.86 -1.72
N LEU A 249 -0.74 -10.46 -2.81
CA LEU A 249 -0.58 -10.01 -4.19
C LEU A 249 -1.96 -9.77 -4.81
N SER A 250 -2.95 -9.43 -3.99
CA SER A 250 -4.35 -9.31 -4.42
C SER A 250 -4.51 -8.31 -5.57
N SER A 251 -5.44 -8.59 -6.48
CA SER A 251 -5.76 -7.75 -7.63
C SER A 251 -4.56 -7.44 -8.56
N SER A 252 -3.48 -8.23 -8.48
CA SER A 252 -2.29 -8.06 -9.33
C SER A 252 -2.42 -8.73 -10.70
N LYS A 253 -1.47 -8.42 -11.60
CA LYS A 253 -1.32 -9.05 -12.93
C LYS A 253 -0.31 -10.18 -12.94
N VAL A 254 0.23 -10.55 -11.78
CA VAL A 254 1.07 -11.75 -11.64
C VAL A 254 0.28 -12.93 -12.21
N THR A 255 0.91 -13.82 -12.94
CA THR A 255 0.34 -15.10 -13.42
C THR A 255 1.20 -16.30 -13.07
N ASN A 256 2.46 -16.08 -12.72
CA ASN A 256 3.46 -17.10 -12.40
C ASN A 256 3.80 -17.07 -10.90
N LEU A 257 3.38 -18.11 -10.17
CA LEU A 257 3.67 -18.26 -8.74
C LEU A 257 5.03 -18.96 -8.47
N GLY A 258 5.77 -19.36 -9.51
CA GLY A 258 7.10 -20.00 -9.40
C GLY A 258 8.07 -19.22 -8.51
N TYR A 259 7.94 -17.90 -8.51
CA TYR A 259 8.72 -16.95 -7.72
C TYR A 259 8.43 -16.97 -6.21
N LEU A 260 7.42 -17.72 -5.75
CA LEU A 260 7.07 -17.90 -4.34
C LEU A 260 7.49 -19.27 -3.79
N LYS A 261 8.13 -20.13 -4.60
CA LYS A 261 8.42 -21.53 -4.25
C LYS A 261 9.37 -21.68 -3.06
N ASN A 262 10.23 -20.69 -2.82
CA ASN A 262 11.32 -20.76 -1.84
C ASN A 262 11.04 -19.92 -0.58
N LEU A 263 9.80 -19.94 -0.10
CA LEU A 263 9.40 -19.20 1.11
C LEU A 263 9.12 -20.19 2.25
N PRO A 264 10.15 -20.61 3.01
CA PRO A 264 10.03 -21.70 3.98
C PRO A 264 9.15 -21.36 5.19
N THR A 265 8.81 -20.09 5.42
CA THR A 265 8.02 -19.63 6.57
C THR A 265 6.63 -19.12 6.19
N LEU A 266 6.29 -19.13 4.89
CA LEU A 266 5.03 -18.59 4.39
C LEU A 266 3.84 -19.43 4.87
N LYS A 267 2.96 -18.80 5.66
CA LYS A 267 1.73 -19.37 6.22
C LYS A 267 0.48 -18.90 5.47
N LYS A 268 0.50 -17.66 4.96
CA LYS A 268 -0.67 -17.04 4.33
C LYS A 268 -0.29 -16.43 2.98
N LEU A 269 -1.03 -16.81 1.94
CA LEU A 269 -0.90 -16.22 0.61
C LEU A 269 -2.26 -15.69 0.17
N ASP A 270 -2.32 -14.41 -0.15
CA ASP A 270 -3.51 -13.77 -0.70
C ASP A 270 -3.34 -13.46 -2.19
N LEU A 271 -4.17 -14.08 -3.01
CA LEU A 271 -4.27 -13.88 -4.46
C LEU A 271 -5.71 -13.52 -4.84
N GLU A 272 -6.46 -12.93 -3.92
CA GLU A 272 -7.79 -12.42 -4.19
C GLU A 272 -7.77 -11.57 -5.46
N ASN A 273 -8.76 -11.77 -6.32
CA ASN A 273 -8.92 -10.98 -7.55
C ASN A 273 -7.70 -11.05 -8.50
N CYS A 274 -6.94 -12.15 -8.53
CA CYS A 274 -5.94 -12.36 -9.59
C CYS A 274 -6.52 -13.16 -10.77
N LEU A 275 -7.45 -12.58 -11.53
CA LEU A 275 -8.24 -13.28 -12.55
C LEU A 275 -7.43 -14.02 -13.62
N GLU A 276 -6.31 -13.43 -14.07
CA GLU A 276 -5.46 -14.09 -15.07
C GLU A 276 -4.68 -15.27 -14.46
N GLN A 277 -4.35 -15.24 -13.16
CA GLN A 277 -3.80 -16.41 -12.46
C GLN A 277 -4.82 -17.52 -12.46
N GLN A 278 -6.06 -17.23 -12.11
CA GLN A 278 -7.10 -18.25 -11.99
C GLN A 278 -7.31 -19.02 -13.29
N ARG A 279 -7.17 -18.33 -14.44
CA ARG A 279 -7.17 -18.95 -15.77
C ARG A 279 -5.86 -19.67 -16.09
N ASN A 280 -4.69 -19.07 -15.81
CA ASN A 280 -3.37 -19.65 -16.14
C ASN A 280 -2.85 -20.69 -15.14
N LEU A 281 -3.45 -20.84 -13.95
CA LEU A 281 -3.19 -21.94 -13.04
C LEU A 281 -3.56 -23.28 -13.72
N SER A 282 -4.52 -23.26 -14.65
CA SER A 282 -4.84 -24.39 -15.53
C SER A 282 -3.77 -24.63 -16.62
N SER A 283 -2.85 -23.68 -16.86
CA SER A 283 -1.77 -23.74 -17.85
C SER A 283 -0.37 -23.74 -17.25
N LEU A 284 -0.22 -23.85 -15.92
CA LEU A 284 1.06 -24.13 -15.26
C LEU A 284 1.58 -25.50 -15.72
N LYS A 285 2.17 -25.52 -16.91
CA LYS A 285 2.93 -26.65 -17.42
C LYS A 285 4.25 -26.66 -16.65
N SER A 286 4.62 -27.85 -16.19
CA SER A 286 5.92 -28.15 -15.57
C SER A 286 7.04 -27.34 -16.24
N ILE A 287 7.57 -26.36 -15.51
CA ILE A 287 8.91 -25.84 -15.78
C ILE A 287 9.83 -27.02 -15.44
N ASP A 288 10.60 -27.50 -16.41
CA ASP A 288 11.67 -28.51 -16.28
C ASP A 288 11.35 -30.01 -16.43
N GLY A 289 10.36 -30.41 -17.25
CA GLY A 289 10.22 -31.80 -17.68
C GLY A 289 9.99 -32.84 -16.57
N TYR A 290 9.62 -32.40 -15.36
CA TYR A 290 9.23 -33.29 -14.28
C TYR A 290 7.79 -33.79 -14.51
N PRO A 291 7.50 -35.08 -14.26
CA PRO A 291 6.19 -35.69 -14.51
C PRO A 291 5.09 -35.20 -13.56
N TYR A 292 5.38 -34.26 -12.66
CA TYR A 292 4.41 -33.69 -11.73
C TYR A 292 4.02 -32.27 -12.21
N PRO A 293 2.85 -32.10 -12.85
CA PRO A 293 2.37 -30.82 -13.38
C PRO A 293 1.85 -29.87 -12.28
N TYR A 294 2.21 -30.10 -11.02
CA TYR A 294 1.58 -29.45 -9.88
C TYR A 294 2.53 -28.44 -9.26
N PHE A 295 2.08 -27.18 -9.15
CA PHE A 295 2.74 -26.21 -8.31
C PHE A 295 2.60 -26.65 -6.84
N ARG A 296 3.72 -26.71 -6.13
CA ARG A 296 3.76 -27.06 -4.71
C ARG A 296 3.96 -25.78 -3.91
N PHE A 297 2.98 -25.45 -3.08
CA PHE A 297 3.12 -24.36 -2.12
C PHE A 297 4.15 -24.69 -1.04
N ALA A 298 4.59 -23.67 -0.31
CA ALA A 298 5.40 -23.84 0.88
C ALA A 298 4.76 -24.86 1.84
N PRO A 299 5.55 -25.74 2.47
CA PRO A 299 5.01 -26.81 3.32
C PRO A 299 4.22 -26.29 4.54
N TYR A 300 4.41 -25.04 4.92
CA TYR A 300 3.75 -24.40 6.05
C TYR A 300 2.57 -23.49 5.66
N LEU A 301 2.19 -23.47 4.38
CA LEU A 301 1.04 -22.68 3.95
C LEU A 301 -0.24 -23.24 4.59
N THR A 302 -0.89 -22.44 5.43
CA THR A 302 -2.14 -22.80 6.13
C THR A 302 -3.35 -22.11 5.53
N LYS A 303 -3.18 -20.95 4.86
CA LYS A 303 -4.25 -20.18 4.25
C LYS A 303 -3.86 -19.70 2.85
N LEU A 304 -4.74 -19.97 1.87
CA LEU A 304 -4.68 -19.42 0.52
C LEU A 304 -6.00 -18.71 0.23
N ASN A 305 -5.94 -17.42 -0.07
CA ASN A 305 -7.10 -16.70 -0.56
C ASN A 305 -7.06 -16.65 -2.09
N LEU A 306 -8.07 -17.23 -2.73
CA LEU A 306 -8.28 -17.22 -4.18
C LEU A 306 -9.63 -16.60 -4.53
N SER A 307 -10.27 -15.84 -3.63
CA SER A 307 -11.57 -15.23 -3.91
C SER A 307 -11.49 -14.41 -5.20
N CYS A 308 -12.54 -14.47 -6.00
CA CYS A 308 -12.75 -13.51 -7.08
C CYS A 308 -14.14 -12.93 -6.87
N GLY A 309 -14.23 -11.62 -6.63
CA GLY A 309 -15.49 -10.96 -6.30
C GLY A 309 -16.58 -11.10 -7.39
N HIS A 310 -16.22 -11.49 -8.62
CA HIS A 310 -17.13 -11.46 -9.76
C HIS A 310 -17.04 -12.65 -10.74
N CYS A 311 -16.26 -13.70 -10.47
CA CYS A 311 -16.08 -14.80 -11.44
C CYS A 311 -16.22 -16.18 -10.79
N TYR A 312 -17.46 -16.63 -10.63
CA TYR A 312 -17.77 -18.06 -10.58
C TYR A 312 -17.80 -18.60 -12.01
N ASP A 313 -16.64 -18.93 -12.55
CA ASP A 313 -16.48 -19.66 -13.82
C ASP A 313 -16.03 -21.10 -13.50
N GLU A 314 -16.60 -22.11 -14.18
CA GLU A 314 -16.23 -23.53 -14.02
C GLU A 314 -14.72 -23.79 -14.19
N THR A 315 -14.03 -22.93 -14.93
CA THR A 315 -12.56 -22.94 -15.06
C THR A 315 -11.82 -22.79 -13.72
N PHE A 316 -12.38 -22.07 -12.74
CA PHE A 316 -11.78 -21.91 -11.41
C PHE A 316 -11.80 -23.21 -10.60
N LYS A 317 -12.87 -24.00 -10.73
CA LYS A 317 -12.98 -25.30 -10.04
C LYS A 317 -11.87 -26.25 -10.51
N ASN A 318 -11.65 -26.31 -11.82
CA ASN A 318 -10.65 -27.17 -12.45
C ASN A 318 -9.19 -26.78 -12.15
N SER A 319 -8.90 -25.52 -11.83
CA SER A 319 -7.53 -25.08 -11.52
C SER A 319 -7.09 -25.45 -10.10
N THR A 320 -8.01 -25.45 -9.13
CA THR A 320 -7.72 -25.88 -7.75
C THR A 320 -7.41 -27.38 -7.63
N GLU A 321 -7.91 -28.21 -8.54
CA GLU A 321 -7.62 -29.65 -8.60
C GLU A 321 -6.15 -29.95 -9.00
N ARG A 322 -5.45 -28.96 -9.56
CA ARG A 322 -4.02 -29.05 -9.94
C ARG A 322 -3.08 -28.43 -8.90
N MET A 323 -3.57 -28.17 -7.70
CA MET A 323 -2.76 -27.67 -6.59
C MET A 323 -2.55 -28.77 -5.57
N VAL A 324 -1.30 -28.97 -5.16
CA VAL A 324 -0.97 -29.84 -4.03
C VAL A 324 -0.82 -28.98 -2.79
N PHE A 325 -1.78 -29.12 -1.89
CA PHE A 325 -1.79 -28.42 -0.60
C PHE A 325 -1.05 -29.23 0.47
N PRO A 326 -0.41 -28.57 1.46
CA PRO A 326 0.08 -29.23 2.66
C PRO A 326 -1.04 -29.93 3.43
N GLU A 327 -0.71 -30.97 4.20
CA GLU A 327 -1.69 -31.68 5.04
C GLU A 327 -2.35 -30.77 6.09
N SER A 328 -1.66 -29.73 6.53
CA SER A 328 -2.13 -28.74 7.50
C SER A 328 -3.00 -27.62 6.90
N PHE A 329 -3.39 -27.72 5.62
CA PHE A 329 -4.06 -26.65 4.91
C PHE A 329 -5.55 -26.57 5.23
N GLU A 330 -6.00 -25.46 5.81
CA GLU A 330 -7.42 -25.19 6.02
C GLU A 330 -8.03 -24.57 4.75
N LYS A 331 -8.89 -25.33 4.06
CA LYS A 331 -9.65 -24.82 2.92
C LYS A 331 -10.77 -23.89 3.39
N THR A 332 -10.49 -22.59 3.51
CA THR A 332 -11.55 -21.58 3.64
C THR A 332 -12.09 -21.25 2.26
N HIS A 333 -13.19 -21.89 1.86
CA HIS A 333 -14.01 -21.42 0.74
C HIS A 333 -14.93 -20.32 1.27
N THR A 334 -14.57 -19.06 1.05
CA THR A 334 -15.52 -17.95 1.15
C THR A 334 -16.25 -17.83 -0.18
N THR A 335 -17.46 -18.39 -0.23
CA THR A 335 -18.47 -18.21 -1.29
C THR A 335 -19.00 -16.79 -1.31
#